data_AF-A0A2V2S0J6-F1
#
_entry.id   AF-A0A2V2S0J6-F1
#
_cell.length_a   1.000
_cell.length_b   1.000
_cell.length_c   1.000
_cell.angle_alpha   90.00
_cell.angle_beta   90.00
_cell.angle_gamma   90.00
#
_symmetry.space_group_name_H-M   'P 1'
#
loop_
_entity.id
_entity.type
_entity.pdbx_description
1 polymer ?
#
loop_
_entity_poly.entity_id
_entity_poly.type
_entity_poly.pdbx_seq_one_letter_code
_entity_poly.pdbx_strand_id
1 'polypeptide(L)'
;MAQQLAYVIITPYSLHKSRTGGILSRLIARTGLDMVGARMFAPSAELVKKYSDATISADDPQDRHIQELIYNYILQNLAPDPKTGRRRRVMMLLLQGEDAVRRTRSVVGNISADRRGGQTIRDTYGDLILDDNDQVKYFEPAVLAAPTSEEAESKLKLWASYSATDGGILENVIAYGPDEKAQRTLVLIKPENFRFPTGRPGNMIDFFSRTGLFIVGVQVVRMSVGQALEFYGPVREMLRAKMKEVVATKAKAAIEKELGFKIAPDQERQLGEMLGPALGDKQFENIVRFMSGRAPSECPLGEVDRPGSEKCIALVYEGVEAVRKIRDVLGPTDPSKAPPGSIRREFGQTIMVNAAHASDSEENAAREMGIIKAGDNQFRDIVQQFYGPT
;
A
#
# COMPACT_ATOMS: atom_id res chain seq x y z
N MET A 1 -3.79 -12.85 24.71
CA MET A 1 -2.37 -13.27 24.60
C MET A 1 -1.53 -12.04 24.27
N ALA A 2 -0.20 -12.11 24.38
CA ALA A 2 0.65 -10.96 24.04
C ALA A 2 0.60 -10.67 22.53
N GLN A 3 0.51 -9.40 22.14
CA GLN A 3 0.60 -8.98 20.74
C GLN A 3 2.02 -9.21 20.22
N GLN A 4 2.16 -9.75 19.01
CA GLN A 4 3.44 -9.94 18.34
C GLN A 4 3.50 -9.07 17.08
N LEU A 5 4.72 -8.73 16.67
CA LEU A 5 4.99 -8.08 15.40
C LEU A 5 5.79 -9.04 14.50
N ALA A 6 5.20 -9.41 13.38
CA ALA A 6 5.85 -10.20 12.34
C ALA A 6 6.24 -9.31 11.17
N TYR A 7 7.18 -9.79 10.36
CA TYR A 7 7.53 -9.14 9.11
C TYR A 7 7.55 -10.11 7.94
N VAL A 8 7.37 -9.55 6.75
CA VAL A 8 7.65 -10.21 5.47
C VAL A 8 8.44 -9.24 4.60
N ILE A 9 9.58 -9.70 4.09
CA ILE A 9 10.34 -9.00 3.05
C ILE A 9 10.01 -9.65 1.71
N ILE A 10 9.42 -8.88 0.80
CA ILE A 10 9.24 -9.28 -0.60
C ILE A 10 10.55 -9.05 -1.33
N THR A 11 11.07 -10.12 -1.95
CA THR A 11 12.39 -10.13 -2.58
C THR A 11 12.45 -9.23 -3.82
N PRO A 12 13.66 -8.80 -4.25
CA PRO A 12 13.80 -8.02 -5.47
C PRO A 12 13.22 -8.73 -6.70
N TYR A 13 13.40 -10.05 -6.80
CA TYR A 13 12.84 -10.84 -7.89
C TYR A 13 11.31 -10.86 -7.86
N SER A 14 10.70 -11.05 -6.68
CA SER A 14 9.24 -11.01 -6.53
C SER A 14 8.63 -9.65 -6.87
N LEU A 15 9.31 -8.56 -6.49
CA LEU A 15 8.91 -7.20 -6.90
C LEU A 15 9.02 -7.02 -8.42
N HIS A 16 10.12 -7.47 -9.01
CA HIS A 16 10.36 -7.35 -10.46
C HIS A 16 9.37 -8.17 -11.30
N LYS A 17 9.02 -9.38 -10.85
CA LYS A 17 8.03 -10.24 -11.50
C LYS A 17 6.58 -9.90 -11.13
N SER A 18 6.34 -8.73 -10.51
CA SER A 18 5.01 -8.25 -10.13
C SER A 18 4.21 -9.21 -9.24
N ARG A 19 4.89 -10.03 -8.43
CA ARG A 19 4.24 -11.01 -7.51
C ARG A 19 3.68 -10.36 -6.24
N THR A 20 4.01 -9.08 -6.01
CA THR A 20 3.61 -8.30 -4.82
C THR A 20 2.12 -8.36 -4.53
N GLY A 21 1.28 -8.20 -5.57
CA GLY A 21 -0.17 -8.24 -5.42
C GLY A 21 -0.65 -9.58 -4.86
N GLY A 22 -0.27 -10.67 -5.52
CA GLY A 22 -0.63 -12.02 -5.08
C GLY A 22 -0.06 -12.41 -3.71
N ILE A 23 1.14 -11.97 -3.37
CA ILE A 23 1.75 -12.15 -2.03
C ILE A 23 0.91 -11.41 -0.98
N LEU A 24 0.62 -10.13 -1.20
CA LEU A 24 -0.14 -9.30 -0.26
C LEU A 24 -1.56 -9.83 -0.06
N SER A 25 -2.23 -10.25 -1.15
CA SER A 25 -3.56 -10.86 -1.09
C SER A 25 -3.58 -12.07 -0.16
N ARG A 26 -2.57 -12.95 -0.25
CA ARG A 26 -2.48 -14.14 0.61
C ARG A 26 -2.17 -13.78 2.05
N LEU A 27 -1.23 -12.86 2.28
CA LEU A 27 -0.89 -12.40 3.63
C LEU A 27 -2.12 -11.81 4.33
N ILE A 28 -2.79 -10.84 3.73
CA ILE A 28 -3.95 -10.18 4.36
C ILE A 28 -5.08 -11.18 4.56
N ALA A 29 -5.50 -11.89 3.50
CA ALA A 29 -6.71 -12.72 3.56
C ALA A 29 -6.55 -13.99 4.42
N ARG A 30 -5.34 -14.56 4.51
CA ARG A 30 -5.12 -15.85 5.19
C ARG A 30 -4.50 -15.72 6.56
N THR A 31 -3.70 -14.68 6.82
CA THR A 31 -3.20 -14.46 8.17
C THR A 31 -4.27 -13.87 9.05
N GLY A 32 -5.13 -12.96 8.56
CA GLY A 32 -6.07 -12.19 9.37
C GLY A 32 -5.37 -11.25 10.38
N LEU A 33 -4.09 -10.98 10.19
CA LEU A 33 -3.31 -10.03 10.99
C LEU A 33 -3.51 -8.60 10.49
N ASP A 34 -3.30 -7.63 11.38
CA ASP A 34 -3.38 -6.24 11.00
C ASP A 34 -2.07 -5.78 10.35
N MET A 35 -2.11 -5.31 9.11
CA MET A 35 -0.91 -4.76 8.46
C MET A 35 -0.68 -3.33 8.94
N VAL A 36 0.24 -3.16 9.89
CA VAL A 36 0.43 -1.89 10.62
C VAL A 36 1.49 -0.99 10.01
N GLY A 37 2.38 -1.55 9.18
CA GLY A 37 3.44 -0.80 8.53
C GLY A 37 3.86 -1.45 7.22
N ALA A 38 4.42 -0.63 6.34
CA ALA A 38 5.08 -1.06 5.13
C ALA A 38 6.16 -0.02 4.80
N ARG A 39 7.32 -0.46 4.31
CA ARG A 39 8.40 0.44 3.87
C ARG A 39 9.19 -0.21 2.75
N MET A 40 9.53 0.58 1.73
CA MET A 40 10.51 0.17 0.72
C MET A 40 11.93 0.35 1.28
N PHE A 41 12.80 -0.60 0.99
CA PHE A 41 14.23 -0.49 1.27
C PHE A 41 15.06 -0.70 0.01
N ALA A 42 16.18 -0.01 -0.05
CA ALA A 42 17.31 -0.22 -0.94
C ALA A 42 18.53 -0.52 -0.04
N PRO A 43 18.68 -1.77 0.42
CA PRO A 43 19.64 -2.12 1.47
C PRO A 43 21.08 -1.81 1.07
N SER A 44 21.85 -1.25 1.99
CA SER A 44 23.29 -1.13 1.89
C SER A 44 23.97 -2.49 1.99
N ALA A 45 25.22 -2.60 1.50
CA ALA A 45 26.02 -3.81 1.66
C ALA A 45 26.20 -4.18 3.15
N GLU A 46 26.30 -3.18 4.04
CA GLU A 46 26.44 -3.39 5.48
C GLU A 46 25.18 -4.02 6.08
N LEU A 47 23.99 -3.44 5.82
CA LEU A 47 22.72 -4.01 6.29
C LEU A 47 22.53 -5.44 5.76
N VAL A 48 22.83 -5.66 4.48
CA VAL A 48 22.71 -6.99 3.86
C VAL A 48 23.62 -8.01 4.53
N LYS A 49 24.88 -7.65 4.83
CA LYS A 49 25.81 -8.54 5.51
C LYS A 49 25.37 -8.86 6.93
N LYS A 50 24.98 -7.86 7.72
CA LYS A 50 24.47 -8.07 9.09
C LYS A 50 23.20 -8.93 9.09
N TYR A 51 22.30 -8.68 8.14
CA TYR A 51 21.06 -9.43 8.03
C TYR A 51 21.30 -10.88 7.59
N SER A 52 22.20 -11.12 6.62
CA SER A 52 22.56 -12.48 6.22
C SER A 52 23.17 -13.24 7.40
N ASP A 53 24.10 -12.64 8.13
CA ASP A 53 24.74 -13.29 9.29
C ASP A 53 23.70 -13.69 10.35
N ALA A 54 22.68 -12.86 10.56
CA ALA A 54 21.55 -13.16 11.45
C ALA A 54 20.57 -14.24 10.94
N THR A 55 20.71 -14.73 9.70
CA THR A 55 19.89 -15.85 9.19
C THR A 55 20.43 -17.23 9.58
N ILE A 56 21.70 -17.28 9.97
CA ILE A 56 22.37 -18.50 10.41
C ILE A 56 22.21 -18.60 11.92
N SER A 57 21.22 -19.38 12.38
CA SER A 57 20.80 -19.42 13.78
C SER A 57 20.71 -20.85 14.29
N ALA A 58 21.19 -21.07 15.51
CA ALA A 58 21.02 -22.35 16.21
C ALA A 58 19.58 -22.54 16.72
N ASP A 59 18.85 -21.43 16.88
CA ASP A 59 17.48 -21.40 17.39
C ASP A 59 16.43 -21.45 16.27
N ASP A 60 16.85 -21.42 15.00
CA ASP A 60 15.96 -21.62 13.86
C ASP A 60 15.72 -23.13 13.67
N PRO A 61 14.47 -23.63 13.80
CA PRO A 61 14.15 -25.03 13.57
C PRO A 61 14.27 -25.46 12.09
N GLN A 62 14.56 -24.53 11.18
CA GLN A 62 14.74 -24.81 9.77
C GLN A 62 16.08 -25.52 9.50
N ASP A 63 16.06 -26.43 8.52
CA ASP A 63 17.24 -27.17 8.07
C ASP A 63 18.42 -26.23 7.75
N ARG A 64 19.60 -26.58 8.26
CA ARG A 64 20.82 -25.78 8.15
C ARG A 64 21.21 -25.48 6.70
N HIS A 65 21.06 -26.45 5.81
CA HIS A 65 21.32 -26.27 4.39
C HIS A 65 20.42 -25.18 3.81
N ILE A 66 19.15 -25.13 4.20
CA ILE A 66 18.24 -24.09 3.73
C ILE A 66 18.59 -22.72 4.31
N GLN A 67 19.03 -22.64 5.58
CA GLN A 67 19.52 -21.39 6.14
C GLN A 67 20.72 -20.86 5.32
N GLU A 68 21.64 -21.73 4.90
CA GLU A 68 22.77 -21.38 4.04
C GLU A 68 22.34 -20.92 2.64
N LEU A 69 21.30 -21.53 2.06
CA LEU A 69 20.71 -21.05 0.81
C LEU A 69 20.11 -19.65 0.95
N ILE A 70 19.38 -19.38 2.04
CA ILE A 70 18.83 -18.06 2.34
C ILE A 70 19.95 -17.03 2.53
N TYR A 71 20.98 -17.38 3.32
CA TYR A 71 22.16 -16.54 3.53
C TYR A 71 22.79 -16.12 2.21
N ASN A 72 23.09 -17.09 1.34
CA ASN A 72 23.70 -16.85 0.04
C ASN A 72 22.78 -16.03 -0.87
N TYR A 73 21.48 -16.32 -0.87
CA TYR A 73 20.49 -15.56 -1.62
C TYR A 73 20.47 -14.09 -1.19
N ILE A 74 20.47 -13.80 0.11
CA ILE A 74 20.47 -12.44 0.65
C ILE A 74 21.70 -11.67 0.16
N LEU A 75 22.89 -12.25 0.34
CA LEU A 75 24.13 -11.63 -0.11
C LEU A 75 24.15 -11.35 -1.60
N GLN A 76 23.67 -12.29 -2.42
CA GLN A 76 23.73 -12.17 -3.87
C GLN A 76 22.64 -11.26 -4.44
N ASN A 77 21.43 -11.28 -3.87
CA ASN A 77 20.25 -10.69 -4.49
C ASN A 77 19.80 -9.38 -3.82
N LEU A 78 20.03 -9.20 -2.51
CA LEU A 78 19.66 -7.97 -1.81
C LEU A 78 20.79 -6.94 -1.77
N ALA A 79 22.05 -7.36 -1.90
CA ALA A 79 23.18 -6.44 -1.99
C ALA A 79 23.08 -5.50 -3.20
N PRO A 80 23.71 -4.31 -3.14
CA PRO A 80 23.89 -3.47 -4.31
C PRO A 80 24.54 -4.26 -5.46
N ASP A 81 24.15 -3.92 -6.69
CA ASP A 81 24.71 -4.57 -7.87
C ASP A 81 26.23 -4.40 -7.91
N PRO A 82 27.03 -5.47 -8.02
CA PRO A 82 28.48 -5.36 -7.94
C PRO A 82 29.10 -4.63 -9.14
N LYS A 83 28.41 -4.57 -10.29
CA LYS A 83 28.90 -3.89 -11.49
C LYS A 83 28.52 -2.42 -11.50
N THR A 84 27.27 -2.12 -11.14
CA THR A 84 26.73 -0.76 -11.27
C THR A 84 26.64 0.00 -9.95
N GLY A 85 26.86 -0.65 -8.81
CA GLY A 85 26.64 -0.11 -7.47
C GLY A 85 25.16 0.17 -7.13
N ARG A 86 24.23 -0.18 -8.03
CA ARG A 86 22.81 0.18 -7.89
C ARG A 86 22.18 -0.67 -6.80
N ARG A 87 21.57 -0.01 -5.81
CA ARG A 87 20.87 -0.71 -4.74
C ARG A 87 19.58 -1.34 -5.25
N ARG A 88 19.22 -2.50 -4.70
CA ARG A 88 18.08 -3.30 -5.15
C ARG A 88 16.90 -3.12 -4.21
N ARG A 89 15.71 -2.96 -4.79
CA ARG A 89 14.48 -2.70 -4.04
C ARG A 89 14.01 -3.96 -3.34
N VAL A 90 13.65 -3.82 -2.07
CA VAL A 90 12.84 -4.78 -1.33
C VAL A 90 11.66 -4.06 -0.68
N MET A 91 10.59 -4.78 -0.41
CA MET A 91 9.42 -4.25 0.29
C MET A 91 9.27 -5.00 1.60
N MET A 92 9.29 -4.28 2.71
CA MET A 92 9.07 -4.86 4.03
C MET A 92 7.67 -4.52 4.52
N LEU A 93 6.92 -5.54 4.94
CA LEU A 93 5.58 -5.45 5.51
C LEU A 93 5.63 -5.81 7.00
N LEU A 94 4.94 -5.05 7.84
CA LEU A 94 4.77 -5.30 9.27
C LEU A 94 3.34 -5.77 9.55
N LEU A 95 3.22 -6.93 10.18
CA LEU A 95 1.96 -7.60 10.50
C LEU A 95 1.85 -7.76 12.01
N GLN A 96 0.80 -7.18 12.61
CA GLN A 96 0.54 -7.21 14.04
C GLN A 96 -0.63 -8.15 14.37
N GLY A 97 -0.50 -8.88 15.47
CA GLY A 97 -1.61 -9.61 16.07
C GLY A 97 -1.16 -10.67 17.06
N GLU A 98 -2.11 -11.43 17.59
CA GLU A 98 -1.80 -12.64 18.36
C GLU A 98 -1.22 -13.71 17.43
N ASP A 99 -0.15 -14.38 17.88
CA ASP A 99 0.62 -15.36 17.11
C ASP A 99 1.10 -14.85 15.74
N ALA A 100 1.38 -13.54 15.61
CA ALA A 100 1.66 -12.92 14.33
C ALA A 100 2.77 -13.65 13.55
N VAL A 101 3.85 -14.06 14.22
CA VAL A 101 4.99 -14.72 13.57
C VAL A 101 4.61 -16.11 13.07
N ARG A 102 3.99 -16.92 13.93
CA ARG A 102 3.55 -18.28 13.58
C ARG A 102 2.51 -18.26 12.45
N ARG A 103 1.53 -17.37 12.51
CA ARG A 103 0.48 -17.21 11.46
C ARG A 103 1.06 -16.69 10.16
N THR A 104 2.03 -15.79 10.21
CA THR A 104 2.75 -15.33 9.02
C THR A 104 3.54 -16.49 8.40
N ARG A 105 4.28 -17.25 9.22
CA ARG A 105 5.06 -18.41 8.75
C ARG A 105 4.20 -19.48 8.10
N SER A 106 3.01 -19.77 8.64
CA SER A 106 2.11 -20.77 8.05
C SER A 106 1.59 -20.36 6.67
N VAL A 107 1.35 -19.07 6.43
CA VAL A 107 0.95 -18.56 5.10
C VAL A 107 2.14 -18.45 4.15
N VAL A 108 3.31 -18.07 4.65
CA VAL A 108 4.56 -17.99 3.88
C VAL A 108 4.98 -19.38 3.38
N GLY A 109 4.90 -20.37 4.26
CA GLY A 109 5.27 -21.75 3.99
C GLY A 109 6.74 -22.06 4.24
N ASN A 110 7.09 -23.34 4.11
CA ASN A 110 8.47 -23.80 4.16
C ASN A 110 9.10 -23.77 2.76
N ILE A 111 10.43 -23.76 2.71
CA ILE A 111 11.16 -24.00 1.48
C ILE A 111 11.32 -25.51 1.34
N SER A 112 10.96 -26.05 0.18
CA SER A 112 11.03 -27.47 -0.12
C SER A 112 11.23 -27.68 -1.61
N ALA A 113 11.99 -28.72 -1.98
CA ALA A 113 12.09 -29.19 -3.36
C ALA A 113 10.81 -29.94 -3.79
N ASP A 114 10.13 -30.57 -2.83
CA ASP A 114 8.87 -31.29 -3.04
C ASP A 114 7.69 -30.32 -3.18
N ARG A 115 7.35 -29.97 -4.42
CA ARG A 115 6.16 -29.15 -4.74
C ARG A 115 4.89 -29.99 -4.65
N ARG A 116 4.26 -30.03 -3.48
CA ARG A 116 3.00 -30.79 -3.28
C ARG A 116 1.72 -29.94 -3.37
N GLY A 117 1.80 -28.64 -3.68
CA GLY A 117 0.61 -27.81 -3.86
C GLY A 117 0.92 -26.34 -4.15
N GLY A 118 -0.13 -25.51 -4.25
CA GLY A 118 -0.07 -24.04 -4.37
C GLY A 118 -0.58 -23.32 -3.10
N GLN A 119 -0.44 -23.97 -1.94
CA GLN A 119 -1.12 -23.59 -0.70
C GLN A 119 -0.44 -22.42 -0.01
N THR A 120 0.88 -22.35 0.01
CA THR A 120 1.64 -21.28 0.67
C THR A 120 2.13 -20.23 -0.33
N ILE A 121 2.71 -19.13 0.15
CA ILE A 121 3.34 -18.14 -0.74
C ILE A 121 4.54 -18.77 -1.47
N ARG A 122 5.38 -19.53 -0.76
CA ARG A 122 6.55 -20.22 -1.32
C ARG A 122 6.17 -21.32 -2.30
N ASP A 123 5.06 -22.01 -2.07
CA ASP A 123 4.53 -22.99 -3.01
C ASP A 123 4.21 -22.39 -4.39
N THR A 124 3.70 -21.16 -4.42
CA THR A 124 3.22 -20.51 -5.66
C THR A 124 4.29 -19.66 -6.32
N TYR A 125 5.12 -19.00 -5.52
CA TYR A 125 6.06 -17.99 -6.00
C TYR A 125 7.52 -18.35 -5.71
N GLY A 126 7.77 -19.28 -4.80
CA GLY A 126 9.11 -19.75 -4.49
C GLY A 126 9.51 -20.89 -5.41
N ASP A 127 10.82 -21.09 -5.54
CA ASP A 127 11.42 -22.14 -6.34
C ASP A 127 12.67 -22.66 -5.62
N LEU A 128 12.73 -23.98 -5.39
CA LEU A 128 13.96 -24.70 -5.11
C LEU A 128 14.05 -25.81 -6.15
N ILE A 129 14.97 -25.66 -7.11
CA ILE A 129 15.15 -26.58 -8.22
C ILE A 129 16.50 -27.26 -8.03
N LEU A 130 16.46 -28.59 -7.91
CA LEU A 130 17.64 -29.44 -7.84
C LEU A 130 17.95 -30.01 -9.22
N ASP A 131 19.21 -30.37 -9.47
CA ASP A 131 19.60 -31.18 -10.62
C ASP A 131 19.51 -32.69 -10.33
N ASP A 132 19.89 -33.52 -11.30
CA ASP A 132 19.82 -34.98 -11.19
C ASP A 132 20.75 -35.57 -10.10
N ASN A 133 21.65 -34.76 -9.53
CA ASN A 133 22.57 -35.13 -8.45
C ASN A 133 22.20 -34.45 -7.12
N ASP A 134 20.95 -34.01 -6.98
CA ASP A 134 20.42 -33.28 -5.82
C ASP A 134 21.15 -31.96 -5.51
N GLN A 135 21.88 -31.38 -6.48
CA GLN A 135 22.53 -30.09 -6.30
C GLN A 135 21.59 -28.94 -6.64
N VAL A 136 21.68 -27.84 -5.88
CA VAL A 136 20.83 -26.67 -6.09
C VAL A 136 21.18 -25.98 -7.42
N LYS A 137 20.29 -26.10 -8.39
CA LYS A 137 20.38 -25.44 -9.70
C LYS A 137 19.80 -24.02 -9.67
N TYR A 138 18.71 -23.83 -8.93
CA TYR A 138 18.06 -22.52 -8.80
C TYR A 138 17.32 -22.41 -7.46
N PHE A 139 17.39 -21.22 -6.85
CA PHE A 139 16.74 -20.93 -5.59
C PHE A 139 16.16 -19.51 -5.57
N GLU A 140 14.85 -19.41 -5.31
CA GLU A 140 14.12 -18.17 -5.08
C GLU A 140 13.13 -18.38 -3.92
N PRO A 141 13.28 -17.71 -2.77
CA PRO A 141 12.38 -17.89 -1.63
C PRO A 141 11.05 -17.14 -1.77
N ALA A 142 10.89 -16.29 -2.77
CA ALA A 142 9.81 -15.32 -3.00
C ALA A 142 9.71 -14.21 -1.93
N VAL A 143 9.72 -14.62 -0.67
CA VAL A 143 9.68 -13.77 0.51
C VAL A 143 10.57 -14.32 1.62
N LEU A 144 11.08 -13.41 2.45
CA LEU A 144 11.79 -13.72 3.68
C LEU A 144 10.91 -13.36 4.88
N ALA A 145 10.83 -14.24 5.87
CA ALA A 145 10.09 -14.04 7.11
C ALA A 145 10.86 -14.69 8.26
N ALA A 146 10.66 -14.19 9.48
CA ALA A 146 11.33 -14.75 10.65
C ALA A 146 10.76 -16.13 11.02
N PRO A 147 11.61 -17.07 11.50
CA PRO A 147 11.18 -18.38 11.92
C PRO A 147 10.49 -18.39 13.29
N THR A 148 10.90 -17.49 14.20
CA THR A 148 10.46 -17.39 15.60
C THR A 148 10.23 -15.93 16.00
N SER A 149 9.56 -15.70 17.14
CA SER A 149 9.29 -14.36 17.68
C SER A 149 10.57 -13.60 18.05
N GLU A 150 11.52 -14.30 18.62
CA GLU A 150 12.80 -13.77 19.09
C GLU A 150 13.65 -13.31 17.91
N GLU A 151 13.65 -14.09 16.82
CA GLU A 151 14.30 -13.69 15.58
C GLU A 151 13.58 -12.56 14.87
N ALA A 152 12.25 -12.51 14.93
CA ALA A 152 11.48 -11.40 14.38
C ALA A 152 11.88 -10.09 15.06
N GLU A 153 11.95 -10.07 16.39
CA GLU A 153 12.39 -8.92 17.17
C GLU A 153 13.82 -8.49 16.79
N SER A 154 14.79 -9.40 16.89
CA SER A 154 16.20 -9.07 16.62
C SER A 154 16.40 -8.52 15.21
N LYS A 155 15.79 -9.17 14.20
CA LYS A 155 15.88 -8.73 12.81
C LYS A 155 15.15 -7.41 12.60
N LEU A 156 13.97 -7.20 13.20
CA LEU A 156 13.26 -5.92 13.10
C LEU A 156 14.06 -4.76 13.69
N LYS A 157 14.71 -4.96 14.84
CA LYS A 157 15.63 -3.96 15.43
C LYS A 157 16.77 -3.62 14.48
N LEU A 158 17.38 -4.62 13.86
CA LEU A 158 18.40 -4.41 12.83
C LEU A 158 17.86 -3.59 11.65
N TRP A 159 16.73 -3.98 11.05
CA TRP A 159 16.16 -3.22 9.92
C TRP A 159 15.73 -1.80 10.31
N ALA A 160 15.25 -1.60 11.53
CA ALA A 160 14.87 -0.28 12.05
C ALA A 160 16.06 0.66 12.25
N SER A 161 17.23 0.17 12.65
CA SER A 161 18.43 1.02 12.80
C SER A 161 18.91 1.58 11.44
N TYR A 162 18.66 0.87 10.34
CA TYR A 162 18.97 1.31 8.97
C TYR A 162 17.80 1.97 8.23
N SER A 163 16.58 1.97 8.78
CA SER A 163 15.39 2.37 8.02
C SER A 163 15.35 3.84 7.58
N ALA A 164 16.14 4.71 8.20
CA ALA A 164 16.31 6.10 7.79
C ALA A 164 17.26 6.26 6.59
N THR A 165 18.34 5.46 6.52
CA THR A 165 19.36 5.58 5.46
C THR A 165 19.06 4.70 4.26
N ASP A 166 18.44 3.55 4.50
CA ASP A 166 18.26 2.49 3.50
C ASP A 166 16.81 2.31 3.10
N GLY A 167 15.86 3.09 3.63
CA GLY A 167 14.44 2.97 3.30
C GLY A 167 13.72 4.31 3.15
N GLY A 168 12.49 4.26 2.63
CA GLY A 168 11.65 5.44 2.38
C GLY A 168 11.08 5.44 0.98
N ILE A 169 11.05 6.59 0.32
CA ILE A 169 10.87 6.68 -1.13
C ILE A 169 12.26 6.50 -1.75
N LEU A 170 12.45 5.41 -2.47
CA LEU A 170 13.76 5.02 -2.99
C LEU A 170 14.15 5.86 -4.21
N GLU A 171 15.43 6.21 -4.29
CA GLU A 171 15.99 7.00 -5.38
C GLU A 171 17.13 6.25 -6.07
N ASN A 172 17.32 6.50 -7.36
CA ASN A 172 18.41 5.90 -8.16
C ASN A 172 18.43 4.36 -8.16
N VAL A 173 17.28 3.72 -7.92
CA VAL A 173 17.12 2.25 -7.88
C VAL A 173 16.62 1.64 -9.18
N ILE A 174 16.23 2.48 -10.16
CA ILE A 174 15.82 2.08 -11.50
C ILE A 174 16.85 2.61 -12.51
N ALA A 175 17.07 1.86 -13.59
CA ALA A 175 17.86 2.31 -14.73
C ALA A 175 16.92 2.87 -15.80
N TYR A 176 17.22 4.06 -16.29
CA TYR A 176 16.53 4.67 -17.42
C TYR A 176 17.53 4.94 -18.53
N GLY A 177 17.07 4.89 -19.78
CA GLY A 177 17.83 5.31 -20.95
C GLY A 177 18.09 6.82 -20.95
N PRO A 178 19.01 7.32 -21.79
CA PRO A 178 19.40 8.75 -21.81
C PRO A 178 18.24 9.73 -22.03
N ASP A 179 17.23 9.34 -22.82
CA ASP A 179 16.08 10.18 -23.16
C ASP A 179 14.84 9.88 -22.30
N GLU A 180 14.90 8.89 -21.42
CA GLU A 180 13.79 8.50 -20.57
C GLU A 180 13.69 9.39 -19.34
N LYS A 181 12.58 10.13 -19.23
CA LYS A 181 12.28 10.95 -18.06
C LYS A 181 11.39 10.17 -17.10
N ALA A 182 11.93 9.84 -15.93
CA ALA A 182 11.17 9.21 -14.86
C ALA A 182 10.18 10.21 -14.26
N GLN A 183 8.92 9.78 -14.11
CA GLN A 183 7.89 10.50 -13.38
C GLN A 183 7.53 9.71 -12.12
N ARG A 184 7.08 10.42 -11.09
CA ARG A 184 6.50 9.80 -9.88
C ARG A 184 5.03 10.14 -9.77
N THR A 185 4.24 9.19 -9.31
CA THR A 185 2.82 9.40 -9.00
C THR A 185 2.44 8.68 -7.72
N LEU A 186 1.50 9.25 -6.97
CA LEU A 186 0.92 8.62 -5.80
C LEU A 186 -0.34 7.84 -6.17
N VAL A 187 -0.46 6.66 -5.60
CA VAL A 187 -1.70 5.87 -5.55
C VAL A 187 -2.06 5.64 -4.09
N LEU A 188 -3.31 5.86 -3.74
CA LEU A 188 -3.85 5.56 -2.41
C LEU A 188 -4.95 4.50 -2.54
N ILE A 189 -4.69 3.30 -2.02
CA ILE A 189 -5.72 2.27 -1.86
C ILE A 189 -6.55 2.67 -0.64
N LYS A 190 -7.86 2.85 -0.86
CA LYS A 190 -8.78 3.48 0.09
C LYS A 190 -9.27 2.53 1.21
N PRO A 191 -9.84 3.06 2.31
CA PRO A 191 -10.16 2.31 3.53
C PRO A 191 -11.13 1.14 3.42
N GLU A 192 -12.07 1.19 2.48
CA GLU A 192 -13.02 0.11 2.25
C GLU A 192 -12.35 -1.23 1.95
N ASN A 193 -11.11 -1.20 1.44
CA ASN A 193 -10.35 -2.39 1.09
C ASN A 193 -9.65 -3.05 2.29
N PHE A 194 -9.73 -2.45 3.47
CA PHE A 194 -9.10 -2.93 4.71
C PHE A 194 -10.10 -3.18 5.84
N ARG A 195 -11.41 -3.04 5.59
CA ARG A 195 -12.47 -3.27 6.59
C ARG A 195 -12.54 -4.72 7.08
N PHE A 196 -12.16 -5.66 6.23
CA PHE A 196 -12.10 -7.08 6.54
C PHE A 196 -10.90 -7.71 5.81
N PRO A 197 -10.35 -8.82 6.31
CA PRO A 197 -9.28 -9.55 5.62
C PRO A 197 -9.72 -9.97 4.21
N THR A 198 -9.11 -9.38 3.19
CA THR A 198 -9.49 -9.61 1.78
C THR A 198 -8.29 -9.48 0.85
N GLY A 199 -8.36 -10.16 -0.29
CA GLY A 199 -7.35 -10.05 -1.37
C GLY A 199 -7.48 -8.78 -2.22
N ARG A 200 -8.48 -7.93 -1.97
CA ARG A 200 -8.73 -6.74 -2.82
C ARG A 200 -7.51 -5.81 -2.95
N PRO A 201 -6.79 -5.41 -1.88
CA PRO A 201 -5.59 -4.58 -1.99
C PRO A 201 -4.53 -5.17 -2.92
N GLY A 202 -4.21 -6.45 -2.73
CA GLY A 202 -3.20 -7.13 -3.53
C GLY A 202 -3.64 -7.28 -5.00
N ASN A 203 -4.91 -7.60 -5.25
CA ASN A 203 -5.44 -7.69 -6.62
C ASN A 203 -5.40 -6.33 -7.34
N MET A 204 -5.60 -5.21 -6.64
CA MET A 204 -5.43 -3.88 -7.25
C MET A 204 -3.97 -3.58 -7.60
N ILE A 205 -3.02 -3.96 -6.75
CA ILE A 205 -1.59 -3.85 -7.05
C ILE A 205 -1.23 -4.68 -8.29
N ASP A 206 -1.83 -5.87 -8.44
CA ASP A 206 -1.65 -6.70 -9.63
C ASP A 206 -2.18 -6.02 -10.91
N PHE A 207 -3.32 -5.32 -10.84
CA PHE A 207 -3.80 -4.49 -11.96
C PHE A 207 -2.81 -3.37 -12.32
N PHE A 208 -2.32 -2.63 -11.32
CA PHE A 208 -1.33 -1.57 -11.54
C PHE A 208 -0.01 -2.11 -12.12
N SER A 209 0.33 -3.36 -11.85
CA SER A 209 1.57 -3.97 -12.36
C SER A 209 1.64 -4.03 -13.89
N ARG A 210 0.49 -4.02 -14.58
CA ARG A 210 0.40 -3.99 -16.05
C ARG A 210 0.98 -2.71 -16.67
N THR A 211 1.15 -1.65 -15.86
CA THR A 211 1.75 -0.40 -16.32
C THR A 211 3.25 -0.52 -16.60
N GLY A 212 3.92 -1.56 -16.09
CA GLY A 212 5.38 -1.68 -16.12
C GLY A 212 6.10 -0.70 -15.20
N LEU A 213 5.38 0.03 -14.34
CA LEU A 213 5.96 0.97 -13.38
C LEU A 213 6.51 0.26 -12.15
N PHE A 214 7.39 0.96 -11.44
CA PHE A 214 8.09 0.45 -10.28
C PHE A 214 7.54 1.05 -9.00
N ILE A 215 7.14 0.22 -8.04
CA ILE A 215 6.90 0.70 -6.67
C ILE A 215 8.26 1.11 -6.07
N VAL A 216 8.39 2.38 -5.71
CA VAL A 216 9.58 2.96 -5.07
C VAL A 216 9.30 3.48 -3.67
N GLY A 217 8.03 3.63 -3.29
CA GLY A 217 7.60 3.93 -1.93
C GLY A 217 6.33 3.16 -1.57
N VAL A 218 6.23 2.75 -0.31
CA VAL A 218 5.00 2.17 0.26
C VAL A 218 4.88 2.60 1.71
N GLN A 219 3.65 2.89 2.15
CA GLN A 219 3.37 3.28 3.53
C GLN A 219 1.93 2.93 3.90
N VAL A 220 1.72 2.48 5.14
CA VAL A 220 0.38 2.39 5.72
C VAL A 220 0.03 3.77 6.27
N VAL A 221 -1.06 4.36 5.79
CA VAL A 221 -1.45 5.72 6.14
C VAL A 221 -2.78 5.71 6.88
N ARG A 222 -2.83 6.45 7.98
CA ARG A 222 -4.07 6.75 8.73
C ARG A 222 -4.24 8.26 8.80
N MET A 223 -4.83 8.83 7.74
CA MET A 223 -4.89 10.28 7.57
C MET A 223 -5.58 10.93 8.76
N SER A 224 -4.96 11.98 9.31
CA SER A 224 -5.66 12.87 10.23
C SER A 224 -6.79 13.62 9.52
N VAL A 225 -7.68 14.25 10.29
CA VAL A 225 -8.72 15.12 9.71
C VAL A 225 -8.08 16.28 8.96
N GLY A 226 -7.01 16.87 9.52
CA GLY A 226 -6.24 17.94 8.89
C GLY A 226 -5.61 17.52 7.56
N GLN A 227 -4.95 16.36 7.53
CA GLN A 227 -4.39 15.81 6.29
C GLN A 227 -5.47 15.56 5.24
N ALA A 228 -6.61 14.98 5.62
CA ALA A 228 -7.71 14.72 4.69
C ALA A 228 -8.32 16.02 4.14
N LEU A 229 -8.46 17.06 4.97
CA LEU A 229 -8.91 18.39 4.55
C LEU A 229 -7.97 19.01 3.51
N GLU A 230 -6.66 18.97 3.75
CA GLU A 230 -5.66 19.54 2.85
C GLU A 230 -5.54 18.73 1.54
N PHE A 231 -5.56 17.40 1.65
CA PHE A 231 -5.43 16.50 0.51
C PHE A 231 -6.57 16.69 -0.49
N TYR A 232 -7.81 16.65 0.01
CA TYR A 232 -9.02 16.73 -0.81
C TYR A 232 -9.55 18.16 -1.00
N GLY A 233 -8.95 19.17 -0.35
CA GLY A 233 -9.36 20.57 -0.41
C GLY A 233 -9.72 21.08 -1.83
N PRO A 234 -8.90 20.80 -2.87
CA PRO A 234 -9.22 21.22 -4.24
C PRO A 234 -10.55 20.71 -4.79
N VAL A 235 -11.09 19.61 -4.24
CA VAL A 235 -12.35 19.00 -4.68
C VAL A 235 -13.58 19.72 -4.09
N ARG A 236 -13.43 20.50 -3.02
CA ARG A 236 -14.55 21.13 -2.30
C ARG A 236 -15.37 22.07 -3.20
N GLU A 237 -14.71 23.00 -3.89
CA GLU A 237 -15.40 23.97 -4.76
C GLU A 237 -16.04 23.28 -5.99
N MET A 238 -15.38 22.24 -6.52
CA MET A 238 -15.98 21.40 -7.57
C MET A 238 -17.28 20.74 -7.09
N LEU A 239 -17.32 20.23 -5.86
CA LEU A 239 -18.54 19.63 -5.29
C LEU A 239 -19.63 20.67 -5.09
N ARG A 240 -19.31 21.85 -4.54
CA ARG A 240 -20.28 22.95 -4.38
C ARG A 240 -20.94 23.34 -5.70
N ALA A 241 -20.16 23.43 -6.78
CA ALA A 241 -20.68 23.71 -8.11
C ALA A 241 -21.55 22.56 -8.64
N LYS A 242 -21.05 21.32 -8.58
CA LYS A 242 -21.74 20.14 -9.13
C LYS A 242 -23.04 19.79 -8.40
N MET A 243 -23.15 20.12 -7.11
CA MET A 243 -24.34 19.81 -6.30
C MET A 243 -25.52 20.76 -6.56
N LYS A 244 -25.32 21.90 -7.25
CA LYS A 244 -26.39 22.85 -7.56
C LYS A 244 -27.53 22.21 -8.35
N GLU A 245 -27.22 21.52 -9.45
CA GLU A 245 -28.23 20.84 -10.27
C GLU A 245 -28.89 19.68 -9.50
N VAL A 246 -28.08 18.88 -8.79
CA VAL A 246 -28.57 17.72 -8.03
C VAL A 246 -29.56 18.16 -6.95
N VAL A 247 -29.23 19.20 -6.19
CA VAL A 247 -30.10 19.67 -5.11
C VAL A 247 -31.31 20.43 -5.65
N ALA A 248 -31.18 21.19 -6.74
CA ALA A 248 -32.30 21.88 -7.38
C ALA A 248 -33.40 20.91 -7.76
N THR A 249 -33.06 19.84 -8.49
CA THR A 249 -34.03 18.83 -8.94
C THR A 249 -34.63 18.08 -7.76
N LYS A 250 -33.84 17.72 -6.73
CA LYS A 250 -34.34 17.05 -5.54
C LYS A 250 -35.25 17.93 -4.68
N ALA A 251 -34.86 19.19 -4.48
CA ALA A 251 -35.64 20.17 -3.71
C ALA A 251 -36.96 20.47 -4.41
N LYS A 252 -36.94 20.71 -5.72
CA LYS A 252 -38.15 20.84 -6.53
C LYS A 252 -39.08 19.64 -6.35
N ALA A 253 -38.57 18.42 -6.58
CA ALA A 253 -39.39 17.22 -6.48
C ALA A 253 -40.00 17.05 -5.06
N ALA A 254 -39.24 17.36 -4.01
CA ALA A 254 -39.73 17.31 -2.64
C ALA A 254 -40.79 18.38 -2.34
N ILE A 255 -40.57 19.62 -2.77
CA ILE A 255 -41.48 20.75 -2.54
C ILE A 255 -42.78 20.56 -3.34
N GLU A 256 -42.71 20.20 -4.62
CA GLU A 256 -43.91 19.96 -5.44
C GLU A 256 -44.76 18.82 -4.87
N LYS A 257 -44.11 17.77 -4.36
CA LYS A 257 -44.78 16.63 -3.73
C LYS A 257 -45.49 17.02 -2.44
N GLU A 258 -44.83 17.78 -1.58
CA GLU A 258 -45.34 18.10 -0.23
C GLU A 258 -46.32 19.27 -0.22
N LEU A 259 -46.08 20.29 -1.04
CA LEU A 259 -46.88 21.53 -1.05
C LEU A 259 -47.90 21.61 -2.18
N GLY A 260 -47.87 20.70 -3.15
CA GLY A 260 -48.91 20.56 -4.18
C GLY A 260 -48.94 21.66 -5.26
N PHE A 261 -47.88 22.45 -5.40
CA PHE A 261 -47.73 23.43 -6.50
C PHE A 261 -46.45 23.19 -7.30
N LYS A 262 -46.42 23.72 -8.54
CA LYS A 262 -45.26 23.57 -9.45
C LYS A 262 -44.20 24.64 -9.23
N ILE A 263 -42.94 24.24 -9.28
CA ILE A 263 -41.79 25.13 -9.17
C ILE A 263 -41.35 25.56 -10.57
N ALA A 264 -41.31 26.87 -10.81
CA ALA A 264 -40.86 27.43 -12.09
C ALA A 264 -39.35 27.20 -12.30
N PRO A 265 -38.86 27.16 -13.55
CA PRO A 265 -37.44 26.92 -13.84
C PRO A 265 -36.47 27.89 -13.14
N ASP A 266 -36.83 29.17 -13.03
CA ASP A 266 -35.99 30.16 -12.33
C ASP A 266 -35.95 29.94 -10.82
N GLN A 267 -37.06 29.50 -10.22
CA GLN A 267 -37.12 29.14 -8.80
C GLN A 267 -36.30 27.86 -8.53
N GLU A 268 -36.35 26.87 -9.43
CA GLU A 268 -35.51 25.67 -9.35
C GLU A 268 -34.02 26.04 -9.39
N ARG A 269 -33.63 26.95 -10.28
CA ARG A 269 -32.25 27.47 -10.35
C ARG A 269 -31.84 28.16 -9.04
N GLN A 270 -32.71 29.01 -8.47
CA GLN A 270 -32.45 29.69 -7.20
C GLN A 270 -32.29 28.71 -6.02
N LEU A 271 -33.09 27.64 -5.96
CA LEU A 271 -32.93 26.57 -4.98
C LEU A 271 -31.56 25.89 -5.11
N GLY A 272 -31.12 25.63 -6.35
CA GLY A 272 -29.80 25.07 -6.64
C GLY A 272 -28.66 25.96 -6.16
N GLU A 273 -28.71 27.26 -6.47
CA GLU A 273 -27.71 28.24 -6.04
C GLU A 273 -27.66 28.37 -4.50
N MET A 274 -28.82 28.35 -3.84
CA MET A 274 -28.93 28.49 -2.39
C MET A 274 -28.44 27.26 -1.63
N LEU A 275 -28.85 26.06 -2.05
CA LEU A 275 -28.61 24.81 -1.31
C LEU A 275 -27.39 24.02 -1.81
N GLY A 276 -26.93 24.30 -3.03
CA GLY A 276 -25.83 23.59 -3.69
C GLY A 276 -24.54 23.63 -2.88
N PRO A 277 -24.08 24.81 -2.42
CA PRO A 277 -22.89 24.91 -1.59
C PRO A 277 -22.97 24.09 -0.28
N ALA A 278 -24.12 24.12 0.40
CA ALA A 278 -24.33 23.38 1.65
C ALA A 278 -24.32 21.85 1.42
N LEU A 279 -24.96 21.38 0.34
CA LEU A 279 -24.89 19.96 -0.02
C LEU A 279 -23.48 19.55 -0.46
N GLY A 280 -22.77 20.42 -1.20
CA GLY A 280 -21.38 20.22 -1.59
C GLY A 280 -20.45 20.07 -0.39
N ASP A 281 -20.58 20.96 0.58
CA ASP A 281 -19.83 20.90 1.85
C ASP A 281 -20.14 19.61 2.62
N LYS A 282 -21.40 19.20 2.68
CA LYS A 282 -21.79 17.92 3.30
C LYS A 282 -21.16 16.72 2.59
N GLN A 283 -21.08 16.73 1.25
CA GLN A 283 -20.37 15.66 0.51
C GLN A 283 -18.88 15.68 0.77
N PHE A 284 -18.28 16.87 0.88
CA PHE A 284 -16.88 17.02 1.23
C PHE A 284 -16.57 16.50 2.65
N GLU A 285 -17.44 16.80 3.63
CA GLU A 285 -17.32 16.22 4.97
C GLU A 285 -17.40 14.70 4.96
N ASN A 286 -18.24 14.11 4.12
CA ASN A 286 -18.31 12.65 3.97
C ASN A 286 -17.02 12.05 3.39
N ILE A 287 -16.35 12.75 2.46
CA ILE A 287 -15.04 12.30 1.94
C ILE A 287 -14.01 12.31 3.07
N VAL A 288 -13.95 13.40 3.84
CA VAL A 288 -13.02 13.50 4.97
C VAL A 288 -13.31 12.40 5.99
N ARG A 289 -14.58 12.22 6.39
CA ARG A 289 -15.01 11.14 7.29
C ARG A 289 -14.61 9.77 6.76
N PHE A 290 -14.81 9.52 5.48
CA PHE A 290 -14.47 8.24 4.86
C PHE A 290 -12.96 7.95 4.89
N MET A 291 -12.13 8.98 4.76
CA MET A 291 -10.68 8.83 4.67
C MET A 291 -9.96 8.89 6.02
N SER A 292 -10.52 9.59 7.01
CA SER A 292 -9.91 9.78 8.35
C SER A 292 -10.67 9.03 9.46
N GLY A 293 -11.94 8.67 9.23
CA GLY A 293 -12.85 8.07 10.19
C GLY A 293 -13.72 9.06 10.95
N ARG A 294 -13.50 10.37 10.80
CA ARG A 294 -14.23 11.43 11.51
C ARG A 294 -14.54 12.59 10.58
N ALA A 295 -15.75 13.15 10.66
CA ALA A 295 -16.04 14.37 9.92
C ALA A 295 -15.33 15.57 10.56
N PRO A 296 -14.98 16.62 9.78
CA PRO A 296 -14.43 17.85 10.31
C PRO A 296 -15.31 18.47 11.41
N SER A 297 -16.63 18.46 11.20
CA SER A 297 -17.64 18.96 12.14
C SER A 297 -17.73 18.18 13.46
N GLU A 298 -17.19 16.96 13.50
CA GLU A 298 -17.18 16.08 14.68
C GLU A 298 -15.81 16.04 15.36
N CYS A 299 -14.79 16.68 14.78
CA CYS A 299 -13.42 16.60 15.26
C CYS A 299 -13.11 17.75 16.23
N PRO A 300 -12.72 17.46 17.49
CA PRO A 300 -12.24 18.50 18.40
C PRO A 300 -11.01 19.21 17.81
N LEU A 301 -10.92 20.53 17.97
CA LEU A 301 -9.82 21.33 17.39
C LEU A 301 -8.41 20.83 17.76
N GLY A 302 -8.24 20.30 18.98
CA GLY A 302 -6.96 19.73 19.43
C GLY A 302 -6.64 18.32 18.89
N GLU A 303 -7.53 17.72 18.11
CA GLU A 303 -7.38 16.37 17.55
C GLU A 303 -7.25 16.34 16.03
N VAL A 304 -7.31 17.49 15.37
CA VAL A 304 -7.31 17.60 13.89
C VAL A 304 -6.09 16.92 13.26
N ASP A 305 -4.93 17.00 13.91
CA ASP A 305 -3.68 16.42 13.43
C ASP A 305 -3.38 15.02 13.98
N ARG A 306 -4.23 14.48 14.86
CA ARG A 306 -4.06 13.11 15.34
C ARG A 306 -4.34 12.11 14.22
N PRO A 307 -3.57 11.01 14.10
CA PRO A 307 -3.84 9.97 13.12
C PRO A 307 -5.30 9.48 13.17
N GLY A 308 -5.88 9.28 12.00
CA GLY A 308 -7.25 8.79 11.85
C GLY A 308 -7.41 7.31 12.21
N SER A 309 -8.66 6.83 12.18
CA SER A 309 -8.98 5.41 12.41
C SER A 309 -9.05 4.58 11.14
N GLU A 310 -9.10 5.22 9.97
CA GLU A 310 -9.23 4.55 8.68
C GLU A 310 -7.87 4.26 8.06
N LYS A 311 -7.69 3.03 7.57
CA LYS A 311 -6.40 2.56 7.03
C LYS A 311 -6.37 2.69 5.52
N CYS A 312 -5.31 3.29 4.99
CA CYS A 312 -4.99 3.28 3.57
C CYS A 312 -3.61 2.65 3.35
N ILE A 313 -3.34 2.24 2.11
CA ILE A 313 -1.97 2.03 1.65
C ILE A 313 -1.65 3.10 0.61
N ALA A 314 -0.61 3.88 0.88
CA ALA A 314 0.01 4.76 -0.09
C ALA A 314 1.11 3.99 -0.84
N LEU A 315 1.09 4.09 -2.17
CA LEU A 315 2.10 3.53 -3.08
C LEU A 315 2.64 4.66 -3.95
N VAL A 316 3.95 4.79 -3.99
CA VAL A 316 4.63 5.71 -4.92
C VAL A 316 5.16 4.87 -6.07
N TYR A 317 4.62 5.12 -7.26
CA TYR A 317 5.06 4.50 -8.50
C TYR A 317 6.01 5.42 -9.24
N GLU A 318 7.06 4.86 -9.83
CA GLU A 318 8.04 5.56 -10.64
C GLU A 318 8.18 4.89 -12.02
N GLY A 319 8.31 5.71 -13.05
CA GLY A 319 8.65 5.30 -14.41
C GLY A 319 8.22 6.32 -15.46
N VAL A 320 8.50 6.02 -16.73
CA VAL A 320 8.12 6.88 -17.86
C VAL A 320 6.59 6.94 -17.98
N GLU A 321 6.03 8.15 -18.04
CA GLU A 321 4.59 8.44 -18.10
C GLU A 321 3.78 7.87 -16.92
N ALA A 322 4.36 7.85 -15.71
CA ALA A 322 3.77 7.20 -14.54
C ALA A 322 2.34 7.68 -14.23
N VAL A 323 2.11 9.01 -14.22
CA VAL A 323 0.80 9.60 -13.94
C VAL A 323 -0.24 9.11 -14.94
N ARG A 324 0.05 9.20 -16.24
CA ARG A 324 -0.86 8.78 -17.32
C ARG A 324 -1.19 7.29 -17.21
N LYS A 325 -0.16 6.43 -17.14
CA LYS A 325 -0.31 4.97 -17.10
C LYS A 325 -1.14 4.49 -15.90
N ILE A 326 -0.92 5.07 -14.71
CA ILE A 326 -1.70 4.74 -13.51
C ILE A 326 -3.17 5.13 -13.69
N ARG A 327 -3.44 6.32 -14.25
CA ARG A 327 -4.82 6.80 -14.48
C ARG A 327 -5.55 5.95 -15.51
N ASP A 328 -4.87 5.54 -16.57
CA ASP A 328 -5.43 4.67 -17.61
C ASP A 328 -5.89 3.33 -17.02
N VAL A 329 -5.07 2.71 -16.16
CA VAL A 329 -5.43 1.46 -15.46
C VAL A 329 -6.52 1.68 -14.41
N LEU A 330 -6.53 2.83 -13.74
CA LEU A 330 -7.53 3.14 -12.71
C LEU A 330 -8.92 3.33 -13.32
N GLY A 331 -9.01 4.06 -14.44
CA GLY A 331 -10.26 4.44 -15.10
C GLY A 331 -10.93 5.68 -14.49
N PRO A 332 -12.04 6.16 -15.09
CA PRO A 332 -12.75 7.36 -14.67
C PRO A 332 -13.32 7.24 -13.25
N THR A 333 -13.52 8.37 -12.58
CA THR A 333 -13.94 8.43 -11.16
C THR A 333 -15.25 7.71 -10.86
N ASP A 334 -16.15 7.65 -11.84
CA ASP A 334 -17.42 6.92 -11.77
C ASP A 334 -17.25 5.48 -12.29
N PRO A 335 -17.33 4.46 -11.40
CA PRO A 335 -17.23 3.05 -11.78
C PRO A 335 -18.20 2.61 -12.89
N SER A 336 -19.39 3.21 -12.96
CA SER A 336 -20.40 2.85 -13.96
C SER A 336 -19.98 3.22 -15.39
N LYS A 337 -19.10 4.23 -15.51
CA LYS A 337 -18.54 4.73 -16.77
C LYS A 337 -17.14 4.18 -17.08
N ALA A 338 -16.58 3.40 -16.17
CA ALA A 338 -15.24 2.84 -16.33
C ALA A 338 -15.25 1.63 -17.27
N PRO A 339 -14.27 1.50 -18.17
CA PRO A 339 -14.19 0.37 -19.09
C PRO A 339 -13.91 -0.94 -18.33
N PRO A 340 -14.37 -2.09 -18.84
CA PRO A 340 -13.99 -3.40 -18.31
C PRO A 340 -12.47 -3.54 -18.17
N GLY A 341 -12.01 -4.18 -17.09
CA GLY A 341 -10.58 -4.35 -16.82
C GLY A 341 -9.87 -3.14 -16.19
N SER A 342 -10.57 -2.03 -15.93
CA SER A 342 -10.07 -0.93 -15.08
C SER A 342 -10.34 -1.20 -13.60
N ILE A 343 -9.48 -0.70 -12.71
CA ILE A 343 -9.63 -0.93 -11.26
C ILE A 343 -10.98 -0.40 -10.73
N ARG A 344 -11.39 0.80 -11.15
CA ARG A 344 -12.67 1.37 -10.70
C ARG A 344 -13.87 0.57 -11.18
N ARG A 345 -13.79 -0.06 -12.36
CA ARG A 345 -14.86 -0.93 -12.86
C ARG A 345 -14.97 -2.23 -12.05
N GLU A 346 -13.83 -2.86 -11.76
CA GLU A 346 -13.77 -4.16 -11.08
C GLU A 346 -14.00 -4.07 -9.56
N PHE A 347 -13.52 -2.99 -8.93
CA PHE A 347 -13.48 -2.87 -7.47
C PHE A 347 -14.32 -1.71 -6.93
N GLY A 348 -14.67 -0.71 -7.74
CA GLY A 348 -15.46 0.44 -7.30
C GLY A 348 -16.95 0.13 -7.15
N GLN A 349 -17.59 0.74 -6.15
CA GLN A 349 -19.03 0.62 -5.90
C GLN A 349 -19.78 1.90 -6.29
N THR A 350 -19.22 3.05 -5.93
CA THR A 350 -19.81 4.37 -6.19
C THR A 350 -18.70 5.38 -6.49
N ILE A 351 -19.05 6.61 -6.85
CA ILE A 351 -18.08 7.70 -7.04
C ILE A 351 -17.22 7.94 -5.77
N MET A 352 -17.81 7.82 -4.58
CA MET A 352 -17.12 8.02 -3.30
C MET A 352 -16.27 6.79 -2.93
N VAL A 353 -16.85 5.60 -3.08
CA VAL A 353 -16.23 4.29 -2.78
C VAL A 353 -15.73 3.67 -4.09
N ASN A 354 -14.70 4.27 -4.67
CA ASN A 354 -14.17 3.92 -5.98
C ASN A 354 -12.81 3.17 -5.91
N ALA A 355 -12.55 2.45 -4.82
CA ALA A 355 -11.40 1.57 -4.61
C ALA A 355 -10.05 2.26 -4.40
N ALA A 356 -9.68 3.21 -5.26
CA ALA A 356 -8.40 3.90 -5.18
C ALA A 356 -8.45 5.36 -5.68
N HIS A 357 -7.55 6.17 -5.11
CA HIS A 357 -7.16 7.49 -5.60
C HIS A 357 -5.82 7.40 -6.32
N ALA A 358 -5.61 8.26 -7.32
CA ALA A 358 -4.32 8.48 -7.95
C ALA A 358 -4.18 9.94 -8.36
N SER A 359 -2.98 10.49 -8.22
CA SER A 359 -2.67 11.86 -8.63
C SER A 359 -2.97 12.08 -10.12
N ASP A 360 -3.28 13.32 -10.48
CA ASP A 360 -3.62 13.74 -11.84
C ASP A 360 -2.50 14.53 -12.54
N SER A 361 -1.46 14.94 -11.81
CA SER A 361 -0.23 15.54 -12.34
C SER A 361 0.97 15.23 -11.43
N GLU A 362 2.19 15.51 -11.90
CA GLU A 362 3.42 15.35 -11.10
C GLU A 362 3.46 16.32 -9.92
N GLU A 363 2.99 17.56 -10.13
CA GLU A 363 2.88 18.59 -9.10
C GLU A 363 1.90 18.17 -7.99
N ASN A 364 0.74 17.61 -8.39
CA ASN A 364 -0.22 17.09 -7.43
C ASN A 364 0.31 15.85 -6.73
N ALA A 365 1.06 14.98 -7.41
CA ALA A 365 1.72 13.86 -6.75
C ALA A 365 2.70 14.35 -5.67
N ALA A 366 3.53 15.35 -5.96
CA ALA A 366 4.47 15.94 -5.00
C ALA A 366 3.74 16.56 -3.79
N ARG A 367 2.69 17.37 -4.05
CA ARG A 367 1.84 17.97 -3.01
C ARG A 367 1.20 16.91 -2.13
N GLU A 368 0.54 15.94 -2.75
CA GLU A 368 -0.19 14.86 -2.07
C GLU A 368 0.75 14.00 -1.21
N MET A 369 1.94 13.66 -1.73
CA MET A 369 2.98 12.94 -0.98
C MET A 369 3.45 13.74 0.24
N GLY A 370 3.63 15.05 0.12
CA GLY A 370 3.98 15.93 1.24
C GLY A 370 2.92 15.93 2.34
N ILE A 371 1.64 16.00 1.98
CA ILE A 371 0.52 16.03 2.93
C ILE A 371 0.45 14.74 3.75
N ILE A 372 0.55 13.58 3.09
CA ILE A 372 0.54 12.28 3.79
C ILE A 372 1.89 11.92 4.41
N LYS A 373 2.90 12.79 4.25
CA LYS A 373 4.28 12.58 4.67
C LYS A 373 4.84 11.24 4.18
N ALA A 374 4.66 10.99 2.88
CA ALA A 374 5.14 9.77 2.25
C ALA A 374 6.66 9.66 2.39
N GLY A 375 7.12 8.56 2.97
CA GLY A 375 8.55 8.31 3.21
C GLY A 375 9.00 8.51 4.65
N ASP A 376 8.18 9.16 5.51
CA ASP A 376 8.41 9.26 6.94
C ASP A 376 8.70 7.88 7.56
N ASN A 377 9.56 7.84 8.56
CA ASN A 377 10.09 6.58 9.10
C ASN A 377 9.18 5.94 10.16
N GLN A 378 7.89 5.84 9.85
CA GLN A 378 6.88 5.18 10.70
C GLN A 378 7.26 3.72 11.00
N PHE A 379 8.02 3.07 10.11
CA PHE A 379 8.55 1.74 10.33
C PHE A 379 9.38 1.65 11.62
N ARG A 380 10.29 2.60 11.85
CA ARG A 380 11.12 2.63 13.06
C ARG A 380 10.25 2.85 14.30
N ASP A 381 9.31 3.77 14.23
CA ASP A 381 8.42 4.10 15.35
C ASP A 381 7.59 2.88 15.77
N ILE A 382 7.05 2.13 14.81
CA ILE A 382 6.30 0.89 15.07
C ILE A 382 7.18 -0.17 15.74
N VAL A 383 8.40 -0.39 15.22
CA VAL A 383 9.34 -1.36 15.81
C VAL A 383 9.71 -0.95 17.25
N GLN A 384 9.96 0.34 17.48
CA GLN A 384 10.31 0.86 18.80
C GLN A 384 9.16 0.80 19.81
N GLN A 385 7.93 1.01 19.34
CA GLN A 385 6.73 0.84 20.17
C GLN A 385 6.59 -0.60 20.69
N PHE A 386 7.00 -1.59 19.90
CA PHE A 386 6.89 -3.01 20.27
C PHE A 386 8.07 -3.52 21.10
N TYR A 387 9.29 -3.13 20.74
CA TYR A 387 10.51 -3.78 21.26
C TYR A 387 11.49 -2.82 21.93
N GLY A 388 11.12 -1.56 22.12
CA GLY A 388 11.98 -0.52 22.68
C GLY A 388 13.00 0.04 21.67
N PRO A 389 13.93 0.89 22.13
CA PRO A 389 14.91 1.56 21.27
C PRO A 389 15.72 0.59 20.39
N THR A 390 16.03 1.02 19.17
CA THR A 390 16.67 0.25 18.09
C THR A 390 18.03 0.80 17.71
#